data_AF-A0A7C5ZT11-F1
#
_entry.id   AF-A0A7C5ZT11-F1
#
_cell.length_a   1.000
_cell.length_b   1.000
_cell.length_c   1.000
_cell.angle_alpha   90.00
_cell.angle_beta   90.00
_cell.angle_gamma   90.00
#
_symmetry.space_group_name_H-M   'P 1'
#
loop_
_entity.id
_entity.type
_entity.pdbx_description
1 polymer ?
#
loop_
_entity_poly.entity_id
_entity_poly.type
_entity_poly.pdbx_seq_one_letter_code
_entity_poly.pdbx_strand_id
1 'polypeptide(L)'
;MEIDVELIERLQEPEEGKVYQIESVEYIETPLQRLKGWRVTLREVSTGTLYSTILWKKEHVGSRSKLGCFIAVLGNKTENWTGKVVRFVSWKLKDRMIELAEETPQTVEQCAERLRHLLEHGKAYSVKDVLAMGVAFPTDVIEEAFGVLVKEGRAFEIPTSPRKWFYEG
;
A
#
# COMPACT_ATOMS: atom_id res chain seq x y z
N MET A 1 21.94 -29.66 -16.49
CA MET A 1 22.50 -28.88 -15.38
C MET A 1 21.49 -27.80 -15.10
N GLU A 2 20.74 -27.93 -14.00
CA GLU A 2 19.68 -27.01 -13.62
C GLU A 2 20.32 -25.92 -12.74
N ILE A 3 19.96 -24.66 -12.96
CA ILE A 3 20.46 -23.55 -12.15
C ILE A 3 19.55 -23.49 -10.92
N ASP A 4 20.07 -23.94 -9.77
CA ASP A 4 19.40 -23.85 -8.46
C ASP A 4 19.48 -22.42 -7.92
N VAL A 5 18.76 -21.51 -8.59
CA VAL A 5 18.67 -20.09 -8.21
C VAL A 5 17.21 -19.66 -8.32
N GLU A 6 16.64 -19.24 -7.20
CA GLU A 6 15.34 -18.59 -7.18
C GLU A 6 15.48 -17.15 -7.71
N LEU A 7 14.75 -16.83 -8.78
CA LEU A 7 14.68 -15.47 -9.30
C LEU A 7 13.81 -14.64 -8.34
N ILE A 8 14.44 -13.90 -7.44
CA ILE A 8 13.74 -12.94 -6.60
C ILE A 8 13.46 -11.69 -7.45
N GLU A 9 12.19 -11.43 -7.79
CA GLU A 9 11.79 -10.17 -8.41
C GLU A 9 12.23 -9.00 -7.54
N ARG A 10 13.02 -8.10 -8.13
CA ARG A 10 13.53 -6.93 -7.44
C ARG A 10 12.46 -5.85 -7.46
N LEU A 11 11.59 -5.86 -6.46
CA LEU A 11 10.62 -4.79 -6.24
C LEU A 11 11.34 -3.44 -6.14
N GLN A 12 10.68 -2.39 -6.61
CA GLN A 12 11.22 -1.03 -6.64
C GLN A 12 11.42 -0.49 -5.22
N GLU A 13 12.33 0.47 -5.05
CA GLU A 13 12.50 1.18 -3.77
C GLU A 13 11.35 2.18 -3.55
N PRO A 14 10.89 2.38 -2.30
CA PRO A 14 9.87 3.38 -1.99
C PRO A 14 10.36 4.78 -2.33
N GLU A 15 9.41 5.66 -2.66
CA GLU A 15 9.68 7.02 -3.12
C GLU A 15 9.37 8.05 -2.02
N GLU A 16 10.03 9.20 -2.12
CA GLU A 16 9.80 10.34 -1.23
C GLU A 16 8.39 10.91 -1.44
N GLY A 17 7.73 11.30 -0.34
CA GLY A 17 6.40 11.89 -0.31
C GLY A 17 5.25 10.89 -0.34
N LYS A 18 5.50 9.60 -0.60
CA LYS A 18 4.47 8.57 -0.69
C LYS A 18 4.18 7.90 0.66
N VAL A 19 3.00 7.28 0.74
CA VAL A 19 2.49 6.59 1.93
C VAL A 19 2.35 5.10 1.63
N TYR A 20 2.82 4.28 2.57
CA TYR A 20 2.93 2.84 2.41
C TYR A 20 2.44 2.09 3.64
N GLN A 21 1.72 0.99 3.42
CA GLN A 21 1.49 -0.03 4.44
C GLN A 21 2.64 -1.04 4.43
N ILE A 22 3.15 -1.40 5.60
CA ILE A 22 4.13 -2.48 5.74
C ILE A 22 3.42 -3.83 5.66
N GLU A 23 3.67 -4.58 4.59
CA GLU A 23 3.05 -5.89 4.32
C GLU A 23 3.81 -7.03 5.00
N SER A 24 5.14 -7.03 4.86
CA SER A 24 5.99 -8.06 5.46
C SER A 24 7.36 -7.49 5.85
N VAL A 25 7.97 -8.12 6.85
CA VAL A 25 9.34 -7.87 7.27
C VAL A 25 10.05 -9.22 7.39
N GLU A 26 10.96 -9.49 6.46
CA GLU A 26 11.64 -10.78 6.34
C GLU A 26 13.11 -10.62 6.69
N TYR A 27 13.62 -11.48 7.58
CA TYR A 27 15.07 -11.54 7.82
C TYR A 27 15.76 -12.14 6.60
N ILE A 28 16.80 -11.47 6.12
CA ILE A 28 17.61 -11.94 5.00
C ILE A 28 19.07 -12.04 5.40
N GLU A 29 19.75 -13.06 4.87
CA GLU A 29 21.18 -13.27 5.01
C GLU A 29 21.77 -13.61 3.64
N THR A 30 22.72 -12.81 3.16
CA THR A 30 23.35 -13.06 1.86
C THR A 30 24.37 -14.21 1.99
N PRO A 31 24.34 -15.23 1.11
CA PRO A 31 25.23 -16.38 1.21
C PRO A 31 26.73 -16.03 1.15
N LEU A 32 27.10 -15.07 0.30
CA LEU A 32 28.51 -14.76 -0.03
C LEU A 32 29.15 -13.75 0.92
N GLN A 33 28.42 -12.71 1.33
CA GLN A 33 28.97 -11.61 2.12
C GLN A 33 28.55 -11.66 3.59
N ARG A 34 27.76 -12.66 4.00
CA ARG A 34 27.15 -12.79 5.34
C ARG A 34 26.49 -11.49 5.83
N LEU A 35 26.02 -10.65 4.90
CA LEU A 35 25.29 -9.44 5.23
C LEU A 35 23.92 -9.85 5.74
N LYS A 36 23.56 -9.32 6.90
CA LYS A 36 22.31 -9.59 7.59
C LYS A 36 21.44 -8.35 7.51
N GLY A 37 20.14 -8.52 7.38
CA GLY A 37 19.22 -7.41 7.37
C GLY A 37 17.78 -7.85 7.34
N TRP A 38 16.91 -6.89 7.10
CA TRP A 38 15.49 -7.11 6.93
C TRP A 38 15.05 -6.58 5.57
N ARG A 39 14.38 -7.40 4.78
CA ARG A 39 13.61 -6.94 3.62
C ARG A 39 12.26 -6.49 4.13
N VAL A 40 11.91 -5.24 3.87
CA VAL A 40 10.58 -4.70 4.17
C VAL A 40 9.82 -4.60 2.86
N THR A 41 8.72 -5.31 2.76
CA THR A 41 7.76 -5.22 1.65
C THR A 41 6.71 -4.19 2.00
N LEU A 42 6.45 -3.28 1.07
CA LEU A 42 5.61 -2.11 1.24
C LEU A 42 4.55 -2.12 0.16
N ARG A 43 3.31 -1.79 0.51
CA ARG A 43 2.23 -1.53 -0.44
C ARG A 43 1.94 -0.03 -0.45
N GLU A 44 2.06 0.62 -1.60
CA GLU A 44 1.66 2.02 -1.74
C GLU A 44 0.15 2.16 -1.49
N VAL A 45 -0.25 3.05 -0.59
CA VAL A 45 -1.64 3.19 -0.12
C VAL A 45 -2.58 3.64 -1.24
N SER A 46 -2.12 4.51 -2.14
CA SER A 46 -2.91 5.07 -3.24
C SER A 46 -3.05 4.13 -4.44
N THR A 47 -1.99 3.41 -4.81
CA THR A 47 -1.94 2.60 -6.04
C THR A 47 -2.04 1.10 -5.81
N GLY A 48 -1.83 0.64 -4.57
CA GLY A 48 -1.73 -0.78 -4.24
C GLY A 48 -0.44 -1.45 -4.75
N THR A 49 0.47 -0.71 -5.39
CA THR A 49 1.71 -1.24 -5.98
C THR A 49 2.68 -1.70 -4.89
N LEU A 50 3.37 -2.82 -5.13
CA LEU A 50 4.36 -3.37 -4.20
C LEU A 50 5.76 -2.79 -4.43
N TYR A 51 6.40 -2.45 -3.33
CA TYR A 51 7.75 -1.93 -3.23
C TYR A 51 8.54 -2.75 -2.21
N SER A 52 9.86 -2.70 -2.28
CA SER A 52 10.70 -3.27 -1.22
C SER A 52 11.90 -2.41 -0.91
N THR A 53 12.33 -2.45 0.34
CA THR A 53 13.61 -1.88 0.73
C THR A 53 14.34 -2.81 1.68
N ILE A 54 15.66 -2.90 1.53
CA ILE A 54 16.50 -3.69 2.44
C ILE A 54 17.10 -2.78 3.50
N LEU A 55 16.90 -3.17 4.76
CA LEU A 55 17.45 -2.55 5.95
C LEU A 55 18.62 -3.38 6.46
N TRP A 56 19.83 -3.04 6.03
CA TRP A 56 21.03 -3.75 6.45
C TRP A 56 21.33 -3.55 7.94
N LYS A 57 21.57 -4.66 8.64
CA LYS A 57 21.99 -4.67 10.03
C LYS A 57 23.38 -4.08 10.15
N LYS A 58 23.54 -3.15 11.08
CA LYS A 58 24.82 -2.62 11.55
C LYS A 58 24.79 -2.59 13.07
N GLU A 59 25.96 -2.61 13.69
CA GLU A 59 26.09 -2.51 15.15
C GLU A 59 25.52 -1.18 15.68
N HIS A 60 25.80 -0.10 14.96
CA HIS A 60 25.27 1.23 15.23
C HIS A 60 24.62 1.81 13.97
N VAL A 61 23.45 2.42 14.15
CA VAL A 61 22.70 3.11 13.10
C VAL A 61 22.28 4.49 13.59
N GLY A 62 22.49 5.51 12.75
CA GLY A 62 21.96 6.84 13.00
C GLY A 62 20.49 6.93 12.60
N SER A 63 19.70 7.80 13.24
CA SER A 63 18.26 7.98 12.98
C SER A 63 17.93 8.36 11.53
N ARG A 64 18.88 8.92 10.77
CA ARG A 64 18.74 9.26 9.34
C ARG A 64 19.22 8.19 8.36
N SER A 65 19.59 7.01 8.86
CA SER A 65 19.90 5.85 8.03
C SER A 65 18.62 5.04 7.75
N LYS A 66 18.62 4.19 6.72
CA LYS A 66 17.46 3.35 6.38
C LYS A 66 16.93 2.56 7.59
N LEU A 67 17.77 1.78 8.25
CA LEU A 67 17.34 1.01 9.42
C LEU A 67 17.02 1.92 10.62
N GLY A 68 17.82 2.97 10.83
CA GLY A 68 17.66 3.85 11.97
C GLY A 68 16.37 4.67 11.94
N CYS A 69 15.89 5.12 10.78
CA CYS A 69 14.62 5.86 10.72
C CYS A 69 13.41 4.95 11.01
N PHE A 70 13.46 3.69 10.56
CA PHE A 70 12.45 2.69 10.92
C PHE A 70 12.43 2.42 12.42
N ILE A 71 13.59 2.18 13.03
CA ILE A 71 13.68 1.96 14.48
C ILE A 71 13.21 3.18 15.28
N ALA A 72 13.55 4.39 14.82
CA ALA A 72 13.17 5.62 15.50
C ALA A 72 11.64 5.83 15.56
N VAL A 73 10.92 5.34 14.55
CA VAL A 73 9.48 5.58 14.38
C VAL A 73 8.64 4.38 14.85
N LEU A 74 9.09 3.16 14.55
CA LEU A 74 8.35 1.92 14.78
C LEU A 74 8.88 1.10 15.96
N GLY A 75 9.98 1.55 16.59
CA GLY A 75 10.68 0.81 17.63
C GLY A 75 11.58 -0.30 17.06
N ASN A 76 12.30 -1.00 17.94
CA ASN A 76 13.31 -2.00 17.57
C ASN A 76 12.77 -3.43 17.39
N LYS A 77 11.46 -3.65 17.59
CA LYS A 77 10.79 -4.95 17.48
C LYS A 77 10.08 -5.05 16.13
N THR A 78 10.73 -5.70 15.16
CA THR A 78 10.23 -5.80 13.78
C THR A 78 8.90 -6.53 13.67
N GLU A 79 8.58 -7.42 14.61
CA GLU A 79 7.30 -8.12 14.71
C GLU A 79 6.10 -7.16 14.86
N ASN A 80 6.32 -5.92 15.31
CA ASN A 80 5.28 -4.92 15.50
C ASN A 80 5.14 -3.94 14.33
N TRP A 81 5.97 -4.10 13.29
CA TRP A 81 5.99 -3.17 12.16
C TRP A 81 4.94 -3.51 11.11
N THR A 82 4.66 -4.81 10.91
CA THR A 82 3.67 -5.27 9.94
C THR A 82 2.30 -4.67 10.22
N GLY A 83 1.63 -4.19 9.18
CA GLY A 83 0.34 -3.51 9.25
C GLY A 83 0.42 -2.03 9.62
N LYS A 84 1.59 -1.50 10.02
CA LYS A 84 1.76 -0.06 10.23
C LYS A 84 1.80 0.67 8.89
N VAL A 85 1.23 1.88 8.88
CA VAL A 85 1.27 2.77 7.72
C VAL A 85 2.28 3.87 7.99
N VAL A 86 3.18 4.09 7.03
CA VAL A 86 4.26 5.07 7.13
C VAL A 86 4.33 5.95 5.90
N ARG A 87 4.56 7.25 6.12
CA ARG A 87 4.87 8.21 5.06
C ARG A 87 6.38 8.37 4.95
N PHE A 88 6.91 8.30 3.73
CA PHE A 88 8.34 8.49 3.47
C PHE A 88 8.64 9.97 3.23
N VAL A 89 8.81 10.75 4.29
CA VAL A 89 9.01 12.22 4.20
C VAL A 89 10.30 12.58 3.47
N SER A 90 11.39 11.85 3.71
CA SER A 90 12.56 11.91 2.84
C SER A 90 13.18 10.55 2.61
N TRP A 91 13.51 10.28 1.35
CA TRP A 91 14.19 9.06 0.94
C TRP A 91 15.48 9.37 0.17
N LYS A 92 16.32 10.28 0.72
CA LYS A 92 17.66 10.67 0.17
C LYS A 92 18.83 10.14 0.99
N LEU A 93 19.97 9.89 0.34
CA LEU A 93 21.09 9.17 0.96
C LEU A 93 21.58 9.98 2.18
N LYS A 94 21.71 9.33 3.34
CA LYS A 94 22.05 9.95 4.64
C LYS A 94 21.01 10.93 5.20
N ASP A 95 19.87 11.06 4.55
CA ASP A 95 18.74 11.89 4.97
C ASP A 95 17.45 11.12 4.77
N ARG A 96 17.30 10.03 5.54
CA ARG A 96 16.09 9.21 5.54
C ARG A 96 15.19 9.61 6.69
N MET A 97 13.94 9.89 6.40
CA MET A 97 12.91 10.19 7.39
C MET A 97 11.60 9.55 6.97
N ILE A 98 10.98 8.86 7.92
CA ILE A 98 9.62 8.34 7.78
C ILE A 98 8.79 8.83 8.97
N GLU A 99 7.48 8.82 8.85
CA GLU A 99 6.54 9.17 9.90
C GLU A 99 5.41 8.15 9.93
N LEU A 100 4.81 7.91 11.10
CA LEU A 100 3.55 7.17 11.17
C LEU A 100 2.45 7.99 10.50
N ALA A 101 1.72 7.35 9.59
CA ALA A 101 0.53 7.94 8.98
C ALA A 101 -0.72 7.28 9.56
N GLU A 102 -1.75 8.08 9.82
CA GLU A 102 -3.10 7.58 10.16
C GLU A 102 -3.91 7.23 8.89
N GLU A 103 -3.30 7.34 7.72
CA GLU A 103 -3.96 7.04 6.45
C GLU A 103 -4.29 5.55 6.37
N THR A 104 -5.58 5.23 6.44
CA THR A 104 -6.10 3.92 6.10
C THR A 104 -5.73 3.63 4.64
N PRO A 105 -5.33 2.39 4.28
CA PRO A 105 -5.06 2.07 2.90
C PRO A 105 -6.30 2.42 2.04
N GLN A 106 -6.09 2.95 0.84
CA GLN A 106 -7.13 3.41 -0.07
C GLN A 106 -7.17 2.49 -1.30
N THR A 107 -7.11 1.18 -1.10
CA THR A 107 -7.10 0.25 -2.23
C THR A 107 -8.46 0.18 -2.91
N VAL A 108 -8.46 -0.27 -4.18
CA VAL A 108 -9.69 -0.53 -4.94
C VAL A 108 -10.59 -1.53 -4.22
N GLU A 109 -10.02 -2.57 -3.62
CA GLU A 109 -10.76 -3.60 -2.88
C GLU A 109 -11.41 -3.05 -1.60
N GLN A 110 -10.71 -2.17 -0.88
CA GLN A 110 -11.26 -1.52 0.31
C GLN A 110 -12.33 -0.50 -0.04
N CYS A 111 -12.13 0.23 -1.15
CA CYS A 111 -13.17 1.09 -1.71
C CYS A 111 -14.39 0.25 -2.08
N ALA A 112 -14.21 -0.86 -2.80
CA ALA A 112 -15.30 -1.76 -3.19
C ALA A 112 -16.04 -2.32 -1.97
N GLU A 113 -15.33 -2.78 -0.94
CA GLU A 113 -15.96 -3.25 0.32
C GLU A 113 -16.76 -2.15 1.01
N ARG A 114 -16.20 -0.94 1.07
CA ARG A 114 -16.92 0.20 1.64
C ARG A 114 -18.15 0.56 0.81
N LEU A 115 -18.07 0.48 -0.51
CA LEU A 115 -19.22 0.68 -1.40
C LEU A 115 -20.28 -0.40 -1.15
N ARG A 116 -19.94 -1.68 -0.98
CA ARG A 116 -20.93 -2.73 -0.65
C ARG A 116 -21.75 -2.40 0.61
N HIS A 117 -21.11 -1.83 1.62
CA HIS A 117 -21.78 -1.45 2.86
C HIS A 117 -22.59 -0.15 2.76
N LEU A 118 -22.18 0.75 1.86
CA LEU A 118 -22.72 2.10 1.78
C LEU A 118 -23.85 2.22 0.74
N LEU A 119 -23.72 1.51 -0.38
CA LEU A 119 -24.65 1.60 -1.48
C LEU A 119 -25.94 0.84 -1.16
N GLU A 120 -27.06 1.53 -1.34
CA GLU A 120 -28.37 0.90 -1.22
C GLU A 120 -28.75 0.16 -2.51
N HIS A 121 -29.28 -1.05 -2.35
CA HIS A 121 -29.82 -1.87 -3.42
C HIS A 121 -30.90 -1.12 -4.23
N GLY A 122 -30.84 -1.23 -5.56
CA GLY A 122 -31.82 -0.64 -6.46
C GLY A 122 -31.61 0.84 -6.76
N LYS A 123 -30.45 1.42 -6.39
CA LYS A 123 -30.09 2.82 -6.66
C LYS A 123 -28.91 2.93 -7.63
N ALA A 124 -28.89 4.04 -8.36
CA ALA A 124 -27.80 4.40 -9.26
C ALA A 124 -26.94 5.51 -8.66
N TYR A 125 -25.62 5.36 -8.77
CA TYR A 125 -24.63 6.28 -8.20
C TYR A 125 -23.63 6.72 -9.26
N SER A 126 -23.24 7.98 -9.22
CA SER A 126 -22.05 8.51 -9.88
C SER A 126 -20.90 8.64 -8.87
N VAL A 127 -19.67 8.83 -9.36
CA VAL A 127 -18.52 9.15 -8.51
C VAL A 127 -18.80 10.37 -7.62
N LYS A 128 -19.51 11.38 -8.15
CA LYS A 128 -19.90 12.58 -7.40
C LYS A 128 -20.83 12.25 -6.23
N ASP A 129 -21.77 11.32 -6.43
CA ASP A 129 -22.69 10.91 -5.37
C ASP A 129 -21.92 10.18 -4.25
N VAL A 130 -21.03 9.27 -4.62
CA VAL A 130 -20.15 8.55 -3.69
C VAL A 130 -19.29 9.50 -2.86
N LEU A 131 -18.66 10.49 -3.49
CA LEU A 131 -17.90 11.53 -2.80
C LEU A 131 -18.78 12.35 -1.84
N ALA A 132 -20.01 12.69 -2.24
CA ALA A 132 -20.96 13.41 -1.40
C ALA A 132 -21.43 12.60 -0.18
N MET A 133 -21.34 11.27 -0.23
CA MET A 133 -21.62 10.36 0.89
C MET A 133 -20.42 10.24 1.87
N GLY A 134 -19.34 10.99 1.66
CA GLY A 134 -18.17 10.99 2.55
C GLY A 134 -17.18 9.85 2.29
N VAL A 135 -17.22 9.25 1.10
CA VAL A 135 -16.20 8.29 0.66
C VAL A 135 -14.96 9.06 0.23
N ALA A 136 -13.95 9.08 1.10
CA ALA A 136 -12.69 9.77 0.86
C ALA A 136 -11.70 8.88 0.10
N PHE A 137 -12.00 8.57 -1.16
CA PHE A 137 -11.13 7.83 -2.08
C PHE A 137 -10.89 8.66 -3.36
N PRO A 138 -9.73 8.49 -4.04
CA PRO A 138 -9.49 9.07 -5.35
C PRO A 138 -10.57 8.67 -6.36
N THR A 139 -10.88 9.55 -7.31
CA THR A 139 -11.98 9.32 -8.27
C THR A 139 -11.75 8.10 -9.14
N ASP A 140 -10.52 7.89 -9.59
CA ASP A 140 -10.07 6.70 -10.33
C ASP A 140 -10.26 5.42 -9.52
N VAL A 141 -9.89 5.43 -8.23
CA VAL A 141 -10.10 4.29 -7.32
C VAL A 141 -11.60 3.97 -7.15
N ILE A 142 -12.46 4.99 -7.06
CA ILE A 142 -13.91 4.80 -6.99
C ILE A 142 -14.43 4.15 -8.29
N GLU A 143 -13.98 4.62 -9.45
CA GLU A 143 -14.38 4.05 -10.75
C GLU A 143 -13.91 2.59 -10.90
N GLU A 144 -12.67 2.29 -10.52
CA GLU A 144 -12.13 0.93 -10.52
C GLU A 144 -12.88 0.03 -9.53
N ALA A 145 -13.27 0.55 -8.37
CA ALA A 145 -14.04 -0.19 -7.37
C ALA A 145 -15.43 -0.56 -7.89
N PHE A 146 -16.10 0.35 -8.62
CA PHE A 146 -17.31 -0.02 -9.35
C PHE A 146 -17.04 -1.11 -10.39
N GLY A 147 -15.90 -1.08 -11.08
CA GLY A 147 -15.47 -2.15 -11.98
C GLY A 147 -15.35 -3.52 -11.29
N VAL A 148 -14.89 -3.56 -10.04
CA VAL A 148 -14.87 -4.78 -9.21
C VAL A 148 -16.31 -5.26 -8.94
N LEU A 149 -17.19 -4.36 -8.50
CA LEU A 149 -18.60 -4.72 -8.23
C LEU A 149 -19.33 -5.22 -9.49
N VAL A 150 -19.00 -4.67 -10.66
CA VAL A 150 -19.53 -5.15 -11.95
C VAL A 150 -19.06 -6.56 -12.26
N LYS A 151 -17.76 -6.85 -12.08
CA LYS A 151 -17.21 -8.21 -12.27
C LYS A 151 -17.83 -9.23 -11.32
N GLU A 152 -18.24 -8.80 -10.12
CA GLU A 152 -18.92 -9.62 -9.12
C GLU A 152 -20.42 -9.80 -9.39
N GLY A 153 -20.98 -9.13 -10.40
CA GLY A 153 -22.42 -9.15 -10.68
C GLY A 153 -23.27 -8.42 -9.64
N ARG A 154 -22.67 -7.53 -8.86
CA ARG A 154 -23.34 -6.70 -7.85
C ARG A 154 -23.70 -5.31 -8.35
N ALA A 155 -23.16 -4.91 -9.50
CA ALA A 155 -23.48 -3.65 -10.14
C ALA A 155 -23.45 -3.80 -11.66
N PHE A 156 -24.06 -2.87 -12.37
CA PHE A 156 -23.84 -2.71 -13.80
C PHE A 156 -23.74 -1.24 -14.18
N GLU A 157 -22.97 -0.99 -15.22
CA GLU A 157 -22.74 0.35 -15.73
C GLU A 157 -23.94 0.86 -16.54
N ILE A 158 -24.34 2.09 -16.28
CA ILE A 158 -25.34 2.82 -17.05
C ILE A 158 -24.61 3.82 -17.95
N PRO A 159 -24.69 3.70 -19.29
CA PRO A 159 -23.99 4.57 -20.23
C PRO A 159 -24.64 5.95 -20.31
N THR A 160 -24.40 6.77 -19.29
CA THR A 160 -24.90 8.14 -19.15
C THR A 160 -23.75 9.12 -18.98
N SER A 161 -24.02 10.42 -19.14
CA SER A 161 -23.07 11.50 -18.84
C SER A 161 -23.64 12.39 -17.74
N PRO A 162 -23.03 12.44 -16.53
CA PRO A 162 -21.87 11.66 -16.10
C PRO A 162 -22.17 10.17 -15.97
N ARG A 163 -21.12 9.34 -16.02
CA ARG A 163 -21.17 7.88 -15.88
C ARG A 163 -21.80 7.49 -14.53
N LYS A 164 -22.61 6.44 -14.54
CA LYS A 164 -23.30 5.92 -13.35
C LYS A 164 -23.25 4.41 -13.29
N TRP A 165 -23.41 3.87 -12.09
CA TRP A 165 -23.52 2.44 -11.82
C TRP A 165 -24.78 2.17 -11.01
N PHE A 166 -25.56 1.20 -11.45
CA PHE A 166 -26.71 0.68 -10.70
C PHE A 166 -26.23 -0.43 -9.76
N TYR A 167 -26.57 -0.36 -8.48
CA TYR A 167 -26.18 -1.36 -7.49
C TYR A 167 -27.30 -2.37 -7.23
N GLU A 168 -27.01 -3.66 -7.45
CA GLU A 168 -27.92 -4.80 -7.34
C GLU A 168 -27.74 -5.61 -6.05
N GLY A 169 -26.78 -5.28 -5.19
CA GLY A 169 -26.58 -5.97 -3.89
C GLY A 169 -25.50 -7.03 -3.94
#